data_AF-A0A0L6JRN2-F1
#
_entry.id   AF-A0A0L6JRN2-F1
#
_cell.length_a   1.000
_cell.length_b   1.000
_cell.length_c   1.000
_cell.angle_alpha   90.00
_cell.angle_beta   90.00
_cell.angle_gamma   90.00
#
_symmetry.space_group_name_H-M   'P 1'
#
loop_
_entity.id
_entity.type
_entity.pdbx_description
1 polymer ?
#
loop_
_entity_poly.entity_id
_entity_poly.type
_entity_poly.pdbx_seq_one_letter_code
_entity_poly.pdbx_strand_id
1 'polypeptide(L)'
;MSLINNVGKKITGAGKVAIKASGNMVQITKLNMAIKSEESKIQGYMAEIGSAIFDKYKEGKDIDSDVKTNCEEIENCIKAIDELRLKIIDVRDLKKCPGCGNEIDKDDVFCSKCGTKAD
;
A
#
# COMPACT_ATOMS: atom_id res chain seq x y z
N MET A 1 7.34 -32.62 18.13
CA MET A 1 7.65 -32.87 16.70
C MET A 1 6.86 -34.08 16.21
N SER A 2 5.85 -33.87 15.35
CA SER A 2 5.36 -34.85 14.37
C SER A 2 4.22 -34.20 13.57
N LEU A 3 4.60 -33.38 12.59
CA LEU A 3 3.70 -32.80 11.58
C LEU A 3 4.03 -33.33 10.18
N ILE A 4 4.55 -34.55 10.10
CA ILE A 4 4.90 -35.18 8.83
C ILE A 4 4.49 -36.64 8.93
N ASN A 5 3.25 -36.92 8.53
CA ASN A 5 2.89 -38.14 7.81
C ASN A 5 1.48 -37.96 7.25
N ASN A 6 1.35 -38.13 5.92
CA ASN A 6 0.15 -38.01 5.07
C ASN A 6 -0.21 -36.65 4.44
N VAL A 7 0.77 -35.89 3.96
CA VAL A 7 0.54 -35.00 2.81
C VAL A 7 0.96 -35.76 1.54
N GLY A 8 0.09 -36.67 1.11
CA GLY A 8 0.44 -37.60 0.05
C GLY A 8 -0.78 -38.32 -0.50
N LYS A 9 -1.80 -37.57 -0.94
CA LYS A 9 -2.76 -37.94 -2.00
C LYS A 9 -3.85 -36.86 -2.10
N LYS A 10 -4.05 -36.35 -3.32
CA LYS A 10 -5.12 -35.43 -3.77
C LYS A 10 -4.90 -33.93 -3.51
N ILE A 11 -3.98 -33.33 -4.27
CA ILE A 11 -4.06 -31.90 -4.59
C ILE A 11 -5.18 -31.75 -5.64
N THR A 12 -6.44 -31.70 -5.18
CA THR A 12 -7.56 -31.20 -5.99
C THR A 12 -7.43 -29.68 -6.10
N GLY A 13 -8.04 -29.05 -7.13
CA GLY A 13 -7.91 -27.60 -7.40
C GLY A 13 -8.11 -26.70 -6.16
N ALA A 14 -8.94 -27.11 -5.21
CA ALA A 14 -9.18 -26.42 -3.94
C ALA A 14 -7.92 -26.27 -3.05
N GLY A 15 -7.00 -27.24 -3.06
CA GLY A 15 -5.76 -27.18 -2.28
C GLY A 15 -4.76 -26.14 -2.80
N LYS A 16 -4.65 -25.97 -4.14
CA LYS A 16 -3.80 -24.92 -4.74
C LYS A 16 -4.36 -23.52 -4.46
N VAL A 17 -5.68 -23.36 -4.48
CA VAL A 17 -6.35 -22.08 -4.19
C VAL A 17 -6.12 -21.66 -2.73
N ALA A 18 -6.26 -22.58 -1.77
CA ALA A 18 -6.00 -22.30 -0.35
C ALA A 18 -4.53 -21.91 -0.08
N ILE A 19 -3.57 -22.58 -0.74
CA ILE A 19 -2.14 -22.26 -0.62
C ILE A 19 -1.81 -20.89 -1.26
N LYS A 20 -2.38 -20.56 -2.43
CA LYS A 20 -2.19 -19.24 -3.06
C LYS A 20 -2.79 -18.10 -2.22
N ALA A 21 -4.00 -18.28 -1.69
CA ALA A 21 -4.65 -17.28 -0.84
C ALA A 21 -3.84 -16.97 0.43
N SER A 22 -3.28 -18.00 1.09
CA SER A 22 -2.42 -17.82 2.26
C SER A 22 -1.09 -17.14 1.93
N GLY A 23 -0.47 -17.44 0.78
CA GLY A 23 0.74 -16.77 0.30
C GLY A 23 0.54 -15.28 -0.04
N ASN A 24 -0.58 -14.94 -0.69
CA ASN A 24 -0.93 -13.56 -1.05
C ASN A 24 -1.18 -12.71 0.21
N MET A 25 -1.83 -13.28 1.24
CA MET A 25 -2.09 -12.56 2.49
C MET A 25 -0.80 -12.12 3.18
N VAL A 26 0.21 -12.99 3.29
CA VAL A 26 1.50 -12.63 3.91
C VAL A 26 2.21 -11.53 3.12
N GLN A 27 2.18 -11.60 1.78
CA GLN A 27 2.75 -10.57 0.92
C GLN A 27 2.04 -9.22 1.07
N ILE A 28 0.71 -9.21 1.09
CA ILE A 28 -0.09 -8.00 1.31
C ILE A 28 0.22 -7.39 2.69
N THR A 29 0.32 -8.20 3.74
CA THR A 29 0.70 -7.70 5.08
C THR A 29 2.08 -7.05 5.07
N LYS A 30 3.07 -7.64 4.40
CA LYS A 30 4.41 -7.03 4.25
C LYS A 30 4.36 -5.70 3.50
N LEU A 31 3.61 -5.64 2.40
CA LEU A 31 3.44 -4.41 1.62
C LEU A 31 2.74 -3.31 2.44
N ASN A 32 1.70 -3.66 3.20
CA ASN A 32 1.02 -2.72 4.10
C ASN A 32 1.94 -2.22 5.22
N MET A 33 2.81 -3.08 5.77
CA MET A 33 3.80 -2.65 6.76
C MET A 33 4.81 -1.67 6.15
N ALA A 34 5.24 -1.90 4.90
CA ALA A 34 6.10 -0.96 4.18
C ALA A 34 5.40 0.38 3.94
N ILE A 35 4.14 0.38 3.50
CA ILE A 35 3.33 1.61 3.35
C ILE A 35 3.27 2.37 4.67
N LYS A 36 2.92 1.69 5.77
CA LYS A 36 2.84 2.31 7.09
C LYS A 36 4.17 2.91 7.55
N SER A 37 5.28 2.26 7.17
CA SER A 37 6.62 2.79 7.45
C SER A 37 6.89 4.09 6.69
N GLU A 38 6.53 4.17 5.41
CA GLU A 38 6.68 5.41 4.62
C GLU A 38 5.73 6.51 5.13
N GLU A 39 4.48 6.18 5.47
CA GLU A 39 3.54 7.13 6.09
C GLU A 39 4.10 7.70 7.40
N SER A 40 4.75 6.88 8.22
CA SER A 40 5.41 7.33 9.44
C SER A 40 6.60 8.25 9.18
N LYS A 41 7.34 8.06 8.07
CA LYS A 41 8.42 9.00 7.69
C LYS A 41 7.86 10.34 7.27
N ILE A 42 6.79 10.36 6.48
CA ILE A 42 6.09 11.60 6.09
C ILE A 42 5.66 12.39 7.34
N GLN A 43 5.07 11.71 8.33
CA GLN A 43 4.71 12.34 9.60
C GLN A 43 5.92 12.93 10.33
N GLY A 44 7.06 12.23 10.32
CA GLY A 44 8.33 12.73 10.87
C GLY A 44 8.80 14.00 10.17
N TYR A 45 8.90 13.98 8.84
CA TYR A 45 9.33 15.14 8.06
C TYR A 45 8.39 16.34 8.24
N MET A 46 7.08 16.12 8.29
CA MET A 46 6.10 17.19 8.56
C MET A 46 6.26 17.78 9.97
N ALA A 47 6.57 16.95 10.97
CA ALA A 47 6.82 17.43 12.34
C ALA A 47 8.12 18.22 12.43
N GLU A 48 9.17 17.82 11.72
CA GLU A 48 10.43 18.56 11.62
C GLU A 48 10.23 19.93 10.96
N ILE A 49 9.50 19.97 9.83
CA ILE A 49 9.12 21.21 9.15
C ILE A 49 8.37 22.13 10.11
N GLY A 50 7.35 21.60 10.78
CA GLY A 50 6.53 22.36 11.73
C GLY A 50 7.35 22.91 12.90
N SER A 51 8.30 22.12 13.42
CA SER A 51 9.21 22.53 14.50
C SER A 51 10.13 23.66 14.04
N ALA A 52 10.77 23.51 12.88
CA ALA A 52 11.66 24.53 12.32
C ALA A 52 10.95 25.88 12.10
N ILE A 53 9.71 25.83 11.59
CA ILE A 53 8.87 27.02 11.40
C ILE A 53 8.48 27.65 12.75
N PHE A 54 8.05 26.83 13.71
CA PHE A 54 7.60 27.31 15.01
C PHE A 54 8.72 27.93 15.85
N ASP A 55 9.94 27.39 15.76
CA ASP A 55 11.10 27.95 16.45
C ASP A 55 11.43 29.35 15.93
N LYS A 56 11.39 29.57 14.60
CA LYS A 56 11.58 30.91 14.01
C LYS A 56 10.50 31.89 14.46
N TYR A 57 9.24 31.46 14.49
CA TYR A 57 8.14 32.26 15.01
C TYR A 57 8.37 32.67 16.48
N LYS A 58 8.78 31.73 17.34
CA LYS A 58 9.10 32.00 18.75
C LYS A 58 10.23 33.01 18.92
N GLU A 59 11.23 32.96 18.05
CA GLU A 59 12.35 33.90 18.04
C GLU A 59 11.97 35.29 17.48
N GLY A 60 10.73 35.48 17.03
CA GLY A 60 10.28 36.72 16.40
C GLY A 60 10.97 36.99 15.06
N LYS A 61 11.51 35.94 14.43
CA LYS A 61 12.18 36.01 13.12
C LYS A 61 11.17 35.76 12.00
N ASP A 62 11.49 36.26 10.81
CA ASP A 62 10.76 35.93 9.60
C ASP A 62 10.75 34.41 9.35
N ILE A 63 9.59 33.91 8.93
CA ILE A 63 9.35 32.49 8.65
C ILE A 63 9.84 32.21 7.22
N ASP A 64 11.16 32.24 7.05
CA ASP A 64 11.84 31.81 5.83
C ASP A 64 12.62 30.53 6.16
N SER A 65 11.93 29.38 6.22
CA SER A 65 12.56 28.09 6.54
C SER A 65 12.88 27.33 5.27
N ASP A 66 14.16 27.05 5.03
CA ASP A 66 14.55 26.12 3.97
C ASP A 66 14.18 24.70 4.42
N VAL A 67 13.08 24.20 3.86
CA VAL A 67 12.52 22.87 4.10
C VAL A 67 12.54 22.04 2.83
N LYS A 68 13.27 22.48 1.81
CA LYS A 68 13.24 21.90 0.47
C LYS A 68 13.57 20.41 0.51
N THR A 69 14.61 20.02 1.24
CA THR A 69 15.01 18.62 1.42
C THR A 69 13.88 17.79 2.03
N ASN A 70 13.23 18.28 3.09
CA ASN A 70 12.12 17.56 3.73
C ASN A 70 10.93 17.41 2.77
N CYS A 71 10.63 18.42 1.94
CA CYS A 71 9.59 18.33 0.92
C CYS A 71 9.93 17.29 -0.17
N GLU A 72 11.17 17.27 -0.66
CA GLU A 72 11.63 16.29 -1.66
C GLU A 72 11.54 14.85 -1.10
N GLU A 73 11.92 14.63 0.16
CA GLU A 73 11.78 13.33 0.82
C GLU A 73 10.32 12.91 1.00
N ILE A 74 9.42 13.84 1.35
CA ILE A 74 7.97 13.57 1.42
C ILE A 74 7.44 13.13 0.05
N GLU A 75 7.82 13.80 -1.04
CA GLU A 75 7.42 13.41 -2.39
C GLU A 75 7.92 12.00 -2.76
N ASN A 76 9.15 11.66 -2.36
CA ASN A 76 9.71 10.33 -2.59
C ASN A 76 8.94 9.25 -1.80
N CYS A 77 8.59 9.51 -0.54
CA CYS A 77 7.74 8.62 0.24
C CYS A 77 6.35 8.43 -0.39
N ILE A 78 5.73 9.49 -0.90
CA ILE A 78 4.42 9.41 -1.58
C ILE A 78 4.51 8.53 -2.83
N LYS A 79 5.53 8.73 -3.67
CA LYS A 79 5.77 7.88 -4.86
C LYS A 79 5.96 6.42 -4.47
N ALA A 80 6.75 6.14 -3.43
CA ALA A 80 6.95 4.79 -2.92
C ALA A 80 5.65 4.14 -2.42
N ILE A 81 4.80 4.90 -1.71
CA ILE A 81 3.48 4.44 -1.26
C ILE A 81 2.60 4.06 -2.45
N ASP A 82 2.56 4.89 -3.50
CA ASP A 82 1.77 4.61 -4.70
C ASP A 82 2.25 3.33 -5.41
N GLU A 83 3.56 3.13 -5.55
CA GLU A 83 4.13 1.90 -6.10
C GLU A 83 3.78 0.66 -5.26
N LEU A 84 3.84 0.77 -3.92
CA LEU A 84 3.48 -0.32 -3.02
C LEU A 84 1.98 -0.66 -3.11
N ARG A 85 1.12 0.36 -3.24
CA ARG A 85 -0.33 0.17 -3.45
C ARG A 85 -0.62 -0.52 -4.78
N LEU A 86 0.09 -0.17 -5.85
CA LEU A 86 -0.01 -0.87 -7.13
C LEU A 86 0.38 -2.34 -7.03
N LYS A 87 1.44 -2.67 -6.28
CA LYS A 87 1.85 -4.06 -6.01
C LYS A 87 0.76 -4.82 -5.24
N ILE A 88 0.06 -4.19 -4.30
CA ILE A 88 -1.07 -4.83 -3.59
C ILE A 88 -2.20 -5.18 -4.55
N ILE A 89 -2.55 -4.26 -5.46
CA ILE A 89 -3.58 -4.49 -6.49
C ILE A 89 -3.19 -5.70 -7.35
N ASP A 90 -1.93 -5.79 -7.76
CA ASP A 90 -1.44 -6.90 -8.57
C ASP A 90 -1.42 -8.24 -7.82
N VAL A 91 -0.96 -8.26 -6.56
CA VAL A 91 -0.98 -9.47 -5.71
C VAL A 91 -2.40 -9.97 -5.42
N ARG A 92 -3.37 -9.06 -5.36
CA ARG A 92 -4.79 -9.40 -5.17
C ARG A 92 -5.50 -9.79 -6.47
N ASP A 93 -4.80 -9.74 -7.61
CA ASP A 93 -5.37 -9.93 -8.95
C ASP A 93 -6.58 -9.02 -9.21
N LEU A 94 -6.50 -7.78 -8.73
CA LEU A 94 -7.55 -6.78 -8.88
C LEU A 94 -7.20 -5.80 -10.02
N LYS A 95 -8.22 -5.15 -10.57
CA LYS A 95 -8.12 -4.01 -11.49
C LYS A 95 -9.02 -2.87 -11.02
N LYS A 96 -8.77 -1.65 -11.50
CA LYS A 96 -9.64 -0.49 -11.24
C LYS A 96 -10.77 -0.45 -12.27
N CYS A 97 -12.00 -0.29 -11.82
CA CYS A 97 -13.15 -0.08 -12.69
C CYS A 97 -13.00 1.23 -13.48
N PRO A 98 -13.17 1.22 -14.82
CA PRO A 98 -13.04 2.42 -15.65
C PRO A 98 -14.16 3.45 -15.42
N GLY A 99 -15.32 3.03 -14.88
CA GLY A 99 -16.46 3.92 -14.64
C GLY A 99 -16.41 4.67 -13.32
N CYS A 100 -15.91 4.04 -12.25
CA CYS A 100 -15.97 4.62 -10.90
C CYS A 100 -14.67 4.53 -10.08
N GLY A 101 -13.63 3.87 -10.60
CA GLY A 101 -12.34 3.71 -9.92
C GLY A 101 -12.32 2.67 -8.79
N ASN A 102 -13.42 1.95 -8.52
CA ASN A 102 -13.46 0.89 -7.50
C ASN A 102 -12.56 -0.29 -7.89
N GLU A 103 -11.96 -0.95 -6.91
CA GLU A 103 -11.20 -2.19 -7.11
C GLU A 103 -12.16 -3.37 -7.35
N ILE A 104 -11.94 -4.11 -8.43
CA ILE A 104 -12.72 -5.29 -8.85
C ILE A 104 -11.77 -6.41 -9.23
N ASP A 105 -12.23 -7.66 -9.24
CA ASP A 105 -11.39 -8.79 -9.66
C ASP A 105 -11.00 -8.63 -11.14
N LYS A 106 -9.79 -9.05 -11.53
CA LYS A 106 -9.37 -8.99 -12.94
C LYS A 106 -10.30 -9.83 -13.82
N ASP A 107 -10.84 -10.92 -13.28
CA ASP A 107 -11.79 -11.81 -13.96
C ASP A 107 -13.24 -11.27 -13.95
N ASP A 108 -13.54 -10.22 -13.18
CA ASP A 108 -14.87 -9.60 -13.19
C ASP A 108 -15.16 -8.95 -14.55
N VAL A 109 -16.34 -9.24 -15.10
CA VAL A 109 -16.85 -8.66 -16.36
C VAL A 109 -17.63 -7.36 -16.11
N PHE A 110 -18.18 -7.18 -14.90
CA PHE A 110 -18.94 -6.00 -14.50
C PHE A 110 -18.55 -5.55 -13.11
N CYS A 111 -18.55 -4.24 -12.86
CA CYS A 111 -18.28 -3.70 -11.55
C CYS A 111 -19.45 -3.98 -10.59
N SER A 112 -19.17 -4.66 -9.47
CA SER A 112 -20.13 -4.94 -8.40
C SER A 112 -20.71 -3.68 -7.73
N LYS A 113 -20.04 -2.53 -7.86
CA LYS A 113 -20.45 -1.26 -7.26
C LYS A 113 -21.28 -0.37 -8.19
N CYS A 114 -20.87 -0.22 -9.45
CA CYS A 114 -21.50 0.73 -10.38
C CYS A 114 -22.09 0.10 -11.64
N GLY A 115 -21.93 -1.22 -11.84
CA GLY A 115 -22.44 -1.95 -13.00
C GLY A 115 -21.68 -1.70 -14.32
N THR A 116 -20.68 -0.81 -14.33
CA THR A 116 -19.86 -0.55 -15.54
C THR A 116 -19.12 -1.82 -15.95
N LYS A 117 -19.13 -2.13 -17.24
CA LYS A 117 -18.37 -3.24 -17.81
C LYS A 117 -16.88 -3.04 -17.54
N ALA A 118 -16.23 -4.12 -17.13
CA ALA A 118 -14.86 -4.14 -16.69
C ALA A 118 -13.96 -4.53 -17.86
N ASP A 119 -13.68 -3.57 -18.74
CA ASP A 119 -12.73 -3.72 -19.85
C ASP A 119 -11.27 -3.60 -19.38
#